data_AF-A0A3P2AGQ0-F1
#
_entry.id   AF-A0A3P2AGQ0-F1
#
_cell.length_a   1.000
_cell.length_b   1.000
_cell.length_c   1.000
_cell.angle_alpha   90.00
_cell.angle_beta   90.00
_cell.angle_gamma   90.00
#
_symmetry.space_group_name_H-M   'P 1'
#
loop_
_entity.id
_entity.type
_entity.pdbx_description
1 polymer ?
#
loop_
_entity_poly.entity_id
_entity_poly.type
_entity_poly.pdbx_seq_one_letter_code
_entity_poly.pdbx_strand_id
1 'polypeptide(L)'
;MNHTFEAKLTKAWELFEKGDLKQSEMLYLECLDNVDQADVQKYSSILMGLIYVESFAEKYDSARKFAEDLLHTAQNPEDKHIYLHQQGMVERMAQNYGKALELFDLESDIILENFPNDFHRIATNLYEKAYILSKRKEYEKAKAEMQRAINYAEQSNDLITMACNYRGMAEILRDSAESQAAGKYFEKAIHAFEKEGSLSSQYAIEEIKALLSTNPV
;
A
#
# COMPACT_ATOMS: atom_id res chain seq x y z
N MET A 1 -6.86 -31.40 -10.23
CA MET A 1 -5.53 -30.74 -10.22
C MET A 1 -5.61 -29.27 -9.80
N ASN A 2 -6.65 -28.49 -10.15
CA ASN A 2 -6.76 -27.07 -9.74
C ASN A 2 -6.85 -26.82 -8.21
N HIS A 3 -7.57 -27.65 -7.45
CA HIS A 3 -7.72 -27.47 -6.00
C HIS A 3 -6.39 -27.49 -5.20
N THR A 4 -5.33 -28.10 -5.75
CA THR A 4 -4.04 -28.19 -5.07
C THR A 4 -3.19 -26.93 -5.25
N PHE A 5 -3.38 -26.19 -6.35
CA PHE A 5 -2.62 -24.97 -6.65
C PHE A 5 -3.17 -23.78 -5.85
N GLU A 6 -4.48 -23.55 -5.88
CA GLU A 6 -5.12 -22.49 -5.10
C GLU A 6 -4.86 -22.65 -3.61
N ALA A 7 -4.95 -23.89 -3.09
CA ALA A 7 -4.62 -24.19 -1.69
C ALA A 7 -3.17 -23.84 -1.34
N LYS A 8 -2.21 -24.01 -2.27
CA LYS A 8 -0.82 -23.61 -2.05
C LYS A 8 -0.66 -22.10 -2.01
N LEU A 9 -1.32 -21.35 -2.89
CA LEU A 9 -1.28 -19.89 -2.86
C LEU A 9 -1.91 -19.33 -1.59
N THR A 10 -3.07 -19.86 -1.18
CA THR A 10 -3.68 -19.51 0.12
C THR A 10 -2.72 -19.82 1.26
N LYS A 11 -2.06 -20.99 1.22
CA LYS A 11 -1.11 -21.35 2.28
C LYS A 11 0.12 -20.44 2.32
N ALA A 12 0.64 -20.05 1.16
CA ALA A 12 1.75 -19.12 1.04
C ALA A 12 1.39 -17.75 1.62
N TRP A 13 0.18 -17.26 1.35
CA TRP A 13 -0.31 -16.01 1.94
C TRP A 13 -0.47 -16.10 3.46
N GLU A 14 -1.07 -17.16 4.00
CA GLU A 14 -1.18 -17.36 5.45
C GLU A 14 0.19 -17.36 6.16
N LEU A 15 1.22 -17.90 5.51
CA LEU A 15 2.59 -17.91 6.04
C LEU A 15 3.19 -16.51 6.02
N PHE A 16 2.96 -15.74 4.96
CA PHE A 16 3.34 -14.33 4.88
C PHE A 16 2.69 -13.51 6.01
N GLU A 17 1.38 -13.66 6.24
CA GLU A 17 0.66 -12.96 7.32
C GLU A 17 1.19 -13.30 8.72
N LYS A 18 1.75 -14.51 8.89
CA LYS A 18 2.40 -14.94 10.14
C LYS A 18 3.87 -14.50 10.26
N GLY A 19 4.41 -13.82 9.24
CA GLY A 19 5.81 -13.41 9.17
C GLY A 19 6.78 -14.54 8.80
N ASP A 20 6.30 -15.72 8.39
CA ASP A 20 7.15 -16.80 7.90
C ASP A 20 7.47 -16.60 6.41
N LEU A 21 8.23 -15.53 6.15
CA LEU A 21 8.57 -15.09 4.80
C LEU A 21 9.32 -16.18 4.02
N LYS A 22 10.16 -16.96 4.69
CA LYS A 22 10.95 -18.02 4.05
C LYS A 22 10.07 -19.15 3.52
N GLN A 23 9.14 -19.66 4.34
CA GLN A 23 8.25 -20.73 3.86
C GLN A 23 7.24 -20.20 2.84
N SER A 24 6.79 -18.95 2.99
CA SER A 24 5.93 -18.28 2.02
C SER A 24 6.61 -18.18 0.65
N GLU A 25 7.85 -17.67 0.60
CA GLU A 25 8.68 -17.58 -0.60
C GLU A 25 8.81 -18.95 -1.29
N MET A 26 9.18 -19.99 -0.52
CA MET A 26 9.37 -21.34 -1.07
C MET A 26 8.10 -21.85 -1.77
N LEU A 27 6.92 -21.64 -1.19
CA LEU A 27 5.66 -22.08 -1.80
C LEU A 27 5.31 -21.27 -3.05
N TYR A 28 5.54 -19.95 -3.03
CA TYR A 28 5.30 -19.14 -4.22
C TYR A 28 6.26 -19.48 -5.37
N LEU A 29 7.54 -19.71 -5.08
CA LEU A 29 8.52 -20.15 -6.10
C LEU A 29 8.18 -21.53 -6.64
N GLU A 30 7.74 -22.47 -5.79
CA GLU A 30 7.24 -23.76 -6.27
C GLU A 30 6.03 -23.59 -7.20
N CYS A 31 5.11 -22.67 -6.88
CA CYS A 31 3.99 -22.37 -7.78
C CYS A 31 4.47 -21.72 -9.08
N LEU A 32 5.47 -20.84 -9.02
CA LEU A 32 6.06 -20.18 -10.19
C LEU A 32 6.71 -21.18 -11.15
N ASP A 33 7.41 -22.19 -10.63
CA ASP A 33 8.06 -23.24 -11.43
C ASP A 33 7.07 -24.15 -12.18
N ASN A 34 5.82 -24.21 -11.72
CA ASN A 34 4.81 -25.15 -12.20
C ASN A 34 3.62 -24.48 -12.93
N VAL A 35 3.59 -23.15 -13.00
CA VAL A 35 2.50 -22.42 -13.66
C VAL A 35 2.78 -22.28 -15.16
N ASP A 36 1.74 -22.41 -15.98
CA ASP A 36 1.79 -21.98 -17.37
C ASP A 36 1.71 -20.44 -17.41
N GLN A 37 2.74 -19.78 -17.92
CA GLN A 37 2.77 -18.31 -18.01
C GLN A 37 1.67 -17.74 -18.93
N ALA A 38 1.10 -18.56 -19.82
CA ALA A 38 -0.07 -18.18 -20.61
C ALA A 38 -1.35 -18.04 -19.75
N ASP A 39 -1.39 -18.67 -18.57
CA ASP A 39 -2.43 -18.46 -17.54
C ASP A 39 -2.10 -17.19 -16.74
N VAL A 40 -2.35 -16.03 -17.36
CA VAL A 40 -2.03 -14.70 -16.82
C VAL A 40 -2.62 -14.49 -15.43
N GLN A 41 -3.80 -15.04 -15.14
CA GLN A 41 -4.44 -14.88 -13.82
C GLN A 41 -3.62 -15.56 -12.73
N LYS A 42 -3.23 -16.82 -12.91
CA LYS A 42 -2.41 -17.53 -11.92
C LYS A 42 -1.00 -16.95 -11.84
N TYR A 43 -0.40 -16.66 -12.99
CA TYR A 43 0.95 -16.13 -13.06
C TYR A 43 1.05 -14.78 -12.34
N SER A 44 0.15 -13.83 -12.63
CA SER A 44 0.12 -12.52 -11.95
C SER A 44 -0.14 -12.64 -10.45
N SER A 45 -1.00 -13.58 -10.02
CA SER A 45 -1.26 -13.84 -8.59
C SER A 45 -0.02 -14.35 -7.84
N ILE A 46 0.79 -15.21 -8.46
CA ILE A 46 2.06 -15.67 -7.88
C ILE A 46 3.05 -14.51 -7.78
N LEU A 47 3.23 -13.75 -8.87
CA LEU A 47 4.14 -12.61 -8.89
C LEU A 47 3.74 -11.59 -7.83
N MET A 48 2.45 -11.34 -7.65
CA MET A 48 1.96 -10.46 -6.59
C MET A 48 2.40 -10.93 -5.19
N GLY A 49 2.21 -12.21 -4.89
CA GLY A 49 2.67 -12.79 -3.63
C GLY A 49 4.18 -12.67 -3.43
N LEU A 50 4.98 -12.97 -4.46
CA LEU A 50 6.43 -12.84 -4.42
C LEU A 50 6.89 -11.40 -4.21
N ILE A 51 6.24 -10.41 -4.84
CA ILE A 51 6.55 -8.99 -4.64
C ILE A 51 6.38 -8.60 -3.16
N TYR A 52 5.28 -9.01 -2.52
CA TYR A 52 5.08 -8.77 -1.08
C TYR A 52 6.14 -9.46 -0.24
N VAL A 53 6.34 -10.77 -0.42
CA VAL A 53 7.28 -11.56 0.37
C VAL A 53 8.70 -11.01 0.26
N GLU A 54 9.17 -10.75 -0.96
CA GLU A 54 10.52 -10.24 -1.21
C GLU A 54 10.70 -8.81 -0.70
N SER A 55 9.67 -7.95 -0.79
CA SER A 55 9.73 -6.59 -0.25
C SER A 55 9.85 -6.57 1.27
N PHE A 56 9.07 -7.40 1.97
CA PHE A 56 9.15 -7.51 3.44
C PHE A 56 10.40 -8.25 3.91
N ALA A 57 10.99 -9.11 3.07
CA ALA A 57 12.30 -9.71 3.31
C ALA A 57 13.48 -8.79 2.95
N GLU A 58 13.20 -7.55 2.53
CA GLU A 58 14.18 -6.55 2.07
C GLU A 58 15.03 -6.99 0.86
N LYS A 59 14.54 -7.94 0.07
CA LYS A 59 15.17 -8.43 -1.16
C LYS A 59 14.68 -7.64 -2.37
N TYR A 60 14.97 -6.34 -2.37
CA TYR A 60 14.38 -5.40 -3.32
C TYR A 60 14.72 -5.67 -4.79
N ASP A 61 15.88 -6.26 -5.09
CA ASP A 61 16.24 -6.59 -6.48
C ASP A 61 15.37 -7.71 -7.05
N SER A 62 15.05 -8.73 -6.24
CA SER A 62 14.08 -9.78 -6.61
C SER A 62 12.68 -9.19 -6.76
N ALA A 63 12.24 -8.37 -5.81
CA ALA A 63 10.92 -7.73 -5.83
C ALA A 63 10.73 -6.86 -7.08
N ARG A 64 11.76 -6.10 -7.48
CA ARG A 64 11.76 -5.32 -8.73
C ARG A 64 11.60 -6.18 -9.96
N LYS A 65 12.32 -7.30 -10.03
CA LYS A 65 12.22 -8.24 -11.15
C LYS A 65 10.80 -8.81 -11.27
N PHE A 66 10.22 -9.26 -10.16
CA PHE A 66 8.84 -9.77 -10.17
C PHE A 66 7.82 -8.68 -10.50
N ALA A 67 8.03 -7.43 -10.05
CA ALA A 67 7.17 -6.31 -10.40
C ALA A 67 7.26 -5.93 -11.88
N GLU A 68 8.45 -6.00 -12.49
CA GLU A 68 8.64 -5.80 -13.93
C GLU A 68 7.96 -6.91 -14.74
N ASP A 69 8.16 -8.18 -14.35
CA ASP A 69 7.48 -9.33 -14.96
C ASP A 69 5.95 -9.18 -14.86
N LEU A 70 5.44 -8.75 -13.70
CA LEU A 70 4.01 -8.51 -13.48
C LEU A 70 3.47 -7.40 -14.37
N LEU A 71 4.20 -6.28 -14.50
CA LEU A 71 3.79 -5.18 -15.36
C LEU A 71 3.66 -5.60 -16.83
N HIS A 72 4.51 -6.51 -17.30
CA HIS A 72 4.41 -7.09 -18.66
C HIS A 72 3.15 -7.95 -18.86
N THR A 73 2.51 -8.42 -17.78
CA THR A 73 1.26 -9.19 -17.88
C THR A 73 0.00 -8.31 -17.92
N ALA A 74 0.13 -6.99 -17.75
CA ALA A 74 -1.03 -6.08 -17.72
C ALA A 74 -1.78 -6.11 -19.06
N GLN A 75 -3.08 -6.40 -19.03
CA GLN A 75 -3.92 -6.51 -20.23
C GLN A 75 -4.80 -5.28 -20.44
N ASN A 76 -5.01 -4.49 -19.40
CA ASN A 76 -5.95 -3.37 -19.40
C ASN A 76 -5.51 -2.28 -18.38
N PRO A 77 -6.19 -1.11 -18.35
CA PRO A 77 -5.87 -0.04 -17.40
C PRO A 77 -6.05 -0.41 -15.92
N GLU A 78 -6.92 -1.39 -15.61
CA GLU A 78 -7.09 -1.92 -14.25
C GLU A 78 -5.80 -2.57 -13.78
N ASP A 79 -5.32 -3.57 -14.54
CA ASP A 79 -4.08 -4.27 -14.23
C ASP A 79 -2.91 -3.30 -14.15
N LYS A 80 -2.81 -2.39 -15.12
CA LYS A 80 -1.65 -1.50 -15.25
C LYS A 80 -1.50 -0.56 -14.05
N HIS A 81 -2.58 0.06 -13.57
CA HIS A 81 -2.45 0.94 -12.41
C HIS A 81 -2.13 0.14 -11.14
N ILE A 82 -2.76 -1.02 -10.93
CA ILE A 82 -2.47 -1.89 -9.78
C ILE A 82 -0.99 -2.29 -9.81
N TYR A 83 -0.46 -2.72 -10.94
CA TYR A 83 0.92 -3.20 -11.02
C TYR A 83 1.95 -2.08 -10.87
N LEU A 84 1.66 -0.89 -11.41
CA LEU A 84 2.47 0.31 -11.16
C LEU A 84 2.47 0.71 -9.68
N HIS A 85 1.31 0.62 -9.02
CA HIS A 85 1.21 0.86 -7.58
C HIS A 85 2.17 -0.04 -6.80
N GLN A 86 2.15 -1.33 -7.13
CA GLN A 86 2.98 -2.34 -6.48
C GLN A 86 4.46 -2.10 -6.72
N GLN A 87 4.85 -1.75 -7.94
CA GLN A 87 6.22 -1.36 -8.24
C GLN A 87 6.63 -0.08 -7.47
N GLY A 88 5.72 0.89 -7.35
CA GLY A 88 5.92 2.10 -6.55
C GLY A 88 6.14 1.79 -5.06
N MET A 89 5.37 0.84 -4.51
CA MET A 89 5.55 0.35 -3.14
C MET A 89 6.91 -0.31 -2.93
N VAL A 90 7.37 -1.15 -3.86
CA VAL A 90 8.72 -1.76 -3.81
C VAL A 90 9.80 -0.69 -3.69
N GLU A 91 9.75 0.32 -4.57
CA GLU A 91 10.75 1.40 -4.55
C GLU A 91 10.63 2.28 -3.31
N ARG A 92 9.41 2.51 -2.80
CA ARG A 92 9.21 3.22 -1.52
C ARG A 92 9.85 2.46 -0.36
N MET A 93 9.64 1.14 -0.26
CA MET A 93 10.22 0.30 0.79
C MET A 93 11.74 0.26 0.68
N ALA A 94 12.27 0.19 -0.55
CA ALA A 94 13.70 0.29 -0.84
C ALA A 94 14.29 1.71 -0.65
N GLN A 95 13.47 2.69 -0.20
CA GLN A 95 13.83 4.10 -0.02
C GLN A 95 14.30 4.82 -1.30
N ASN A 96 14.00 4.26 -2.47
CA ASN A 96 14.21 4.90 -3.76
C ASN A 96 13.05 5.85 -4.07
N TYR A 97 12.94 6.89 -3.25
CA TYR A 97 11.81 7.81 -3.26
C TYR A 97 11.62 8.58 -4.57
N GLY A 98 12.71 8.84 -5.30
CA GLY A 98 12.62 9.44 -6.63
C GLY A 98 11.86 8.54 -7.60
N LYS A 99 12.26 7.27 -7.67
CA LYS A 99 11.62 6.31 -8.57
C LYS A 99 10.19 5.98 -8.15
N ALA A 100 9.94 5.85 -6.85
CA ALA A 100 8.60 5.62 -6.34
C ALA A 100 7.63 6.74 -6.75
N LEU A 101 8.03 8.01 -6.65
CA LEU A 101 7.21 9.14 -7.10
C LEU A 101 6.94 9.11 -8.60
N GLU A 102 7.93 8.79 -9.44
CA GLU A 102 7.71 8.63 -10.89
C GLU A 102 6.66 7.54 -11.19
N LEU A 103 6.72 6.41 -10.49
CA LEU A 103 5.78 5.31 -10.66
C LEU A 103 4.37 5.70 -10.21
N PHE A 104 4.25 6.40 -9.08
CA PHE A 104 2.96 6.92 -8.62
C PHE A 104 2.41 8.03 -9.51
N ASP A 105 3.25 8.83 -10.17
CA ASP A 105 2.79 9.80 -11.18
C ASP A 105 2.23 9.07 -12.42
N LEU A 106 2.93 8.05 -12.92
CA LEU A 106 2.44 7.22 -14.03
C LEU A 106 1.13 6.49 -13.70
N GLU A 107 1.00 5.99 -12.47
CA GLU A 107 -0.24 5.41 -11.96
C GLU A 107 -1.36 6.46 -11.93
N SER A 108 -1.06 7.67 -11.44
CA SER A 108 -2.02 8.77 -11.33
C SER A 108 -2.62 9.15 -12.69
N ASP A 109 -1.79 9.22 -13.73
CA ASP A 109 -2.24 9.50 -15.10
C ASP A 109 -3.27 8.46 -15.58
N ILE A 110 -3.00 7.17 -15.34
CA ILE A 110 -3.92 6.08 -15.71
C ILE A 110 -5.22 6.17 -14.90
N ILE A 111 -5.12 6.43 -13.59
CA ILE A 111 -6.29 6.56 -12.71
C ILE A 111 -7.19 7.71 -13.18
N LEU A 112 -6.61 8.88 -13.45
CA LEU A 112 -7.40 10.06 -13.85
C LEU A 112 -8.00 9.92 -15.24
N GLU A 113 -7.33 9.23 -16.16
CA GLU A 113 -7.85 8.98 -17.51
C GLU A 113 -8.97 7.94 -17.52
N ASN A 114 -8.83 6.84 -16.77
CA ASN A 114 -9.70 5.66 -16.91
C ASN A 114 -10.70 5.50 -15.76
N PHE A 115 -10.40 6.07 -14.58
CA PHE A 115 -11.19 5.93 -13.34
C PHE A 115 -11.40 7.28 -12.63
N PRO A 116 -11.82 8.36 -13.32
CA PRO A 116 -11.83 9.73 -12.77
C PRO A 116 -12.77 9.92 -11.55
N ASN A 117 -13.73 9.00 -11.36
CA ASN A 117 -14.69 9.03 -10.26
C ASN A 117 -14.38 7.99 -9.17
N ASP A 118 -13.29 7.21 -9.31
CA ASP A 118 -12.84 6.31 -8.25
C ASP A 118 -11.98 7.10 -7.25
N PHE A 119 -12.66 7.76 -6.33
CA PHE A 119 -12.01 8.60 -5.32
C PHE A 119 -11.16 7.80 -4.34
N HIS A 120 -11.42 6.51 -4.17
CA HIS A 120 -10.59 5.64 -3.34
C HIS A 120 -9.20 5.44 -3.96
N ARG A 121 -9.13 5.14 -5.27
CA ARG A 121 -7.84 5.01 -5.98
C ARG A 121 -7.04 6.30 -5.98
N ILE A 122 -7.72 7.41 -6.27
CA ILE A 122 -7.10 8.74 -6.28
C ILE A 122 -6.53 9.07 -4.89
N ALA A 123 -7.30 8.83 -3.82
CA ALA A 123 -6.83 9.06 -2.45
C ALA A 123 -5.63 8.18 -2.08
N THR A 124 -5.64 6.90 -2.46
CA THR A 124 -4.57 5.95 -2.16
C THR A 124 -3.26 6.32 -2.85
N ASN A 125 -3.31 6.72 -4.13
CA ASN A 125 -2.13 7.19 -4.86
C ASN A 125 -1.56 8.50 -4.25
N LEU A 126 -2.43 9.46 -3.91
CA LEU A 126 -2.01 10.72 -3.28
C LEU A 126 -1.41 10.50 -1.88
N TYR A 127 -1.96 9.56 -1.11
CA TYR A 127 -1.43 9.16 0.19
C TYR A 127 0.04 8.69 0.07
N GLU A 128 0.33 7.83 -0.90
CA GLU A 128 1.68 7.30 -1.12
C GLU A 128 2.67 8.40 -1.49
N LYS A 129 2.27 9.32 -2.37
CA LYS A 129 3.09 10.50 -2.73
C LYS A 129 3.36 11.39 -1.52
N ALA A 130 2.35 11.67 -0.72
CA ALA A 130 2.47 12.47 0.49
C ALA A 130 3.39 11.82 1.53
N TYR A 131 3.25 10.50 1.73
CA TYR A 131 4.11 9.74 2.63
C TYR A 131 5.58 9.81 2.20
N ILE A 132 5.86 9.63 0.90
CA ILE A 132 7.22 9.73 0.36
C ILE A 132 7.80 11.14 0.56
N LEU A 133 7.03 12.18 0.28
CA LEU A 133 7.44 13.57 0.51
C LEU A 133 7.76 13.82 1.99
N SER A 134 7.00 13.22 2.91
CA SER A 134 7.28 13.27 4.34
C SER A 134 8.61 12.60 4.70
N LYS A 135 8.90 11.41 4.14
CA LYS A 135 10.20 10.73 4.35
C LYS A 135 11.37 11.53 3.79
N ARG A 136 11.14 12.34 2.76
CA ARG A 136 12.11 13.31 2.22
C ARG A 136 12.18 14.63 3.01
N LYS A 137 11.41 14.78 4.09
CA LYS A 137 11.28 15.98 4.92
C LYS A 137 10.75 17.20 4.15
N GLU A 138 10.04 16.98 3.04
CA GLU A 138 9.37 18.02 2.27
C GLU A 138 7.96 18.26 2.81
N TYR A 139 7.88 18.62 4.11
CA TYR A 139 6.64 18.58 4.90
C TYR A 139 5.51 19.44 4.33
N GLU A 140 5.80 20.63 3.80
CA GLU A 140 4.76 21.47 3.20
C GLU A 140 4.11 20.82 1.98
N LYS A 141 4.91 20.18 1.12
CA LYS A 141 4.38 19.43 -0.02
C LYS A 141 3.65 18.17 0.43
N ALA A 142 4.18 17.47 1.43
CA ALA A 142 3.55 16.29 2.00
C ALA A 142 2.15 16.61 2.57
N LYS A 143 2.03 17.70 3.34
CA LYS A 143 0.75 18.20 3.87
C LYS A 143 -0.22 18.57 2.73
N ALA A 144 0.26 19.28 1.70
CA ALA A 144 -0.59 19.64 0.56
C ALA A 144 -1.14 18.41 -0.17
N GLU A 145 -0.30 17.41 -0.45
CA GLU A 145 -0.73 16.16 -1.11
C GLU A 145 -1.65 15.32 -0.21
N MET A 146 -1.33 15.21 1.09
CA MET A 146 -2.18 14.47 2.04
C MET A 146 -3.55 15.14 2.21
N GLN A 147 -3.61 16.48 2.18
CA GLN A 147 -4.89 17.18 2.23
C GLN A 147 -5.73 16.91 0.98
N ARG A 148 -5.12 16.82 -0.20
CA ARG A 148 -5.82 16.37 -1.42
C ARG A 148 -6.31 14.93 -1.27
N ALA A 149 -5.48 14.04 -0.72
CA ALA A 149 -5.84 12.66 -0.47
C ALA A 149 -7.05 12.54 0.47
N ILE A 150 -7.07 13.30 1.57
CA ILE A 150 -8.21 13.40 2.51
C ILE A 150 -9.48 13.85 1.79
N ASN A 151 -9.41 14.89 0.96
CA ASN A 151 -10.59 15.41 0.25
C ASN A 151 -11.23 14.34 -0.66
N TYR A 152 -10.43 13.48 -1.30
CA TYR A 152 -10.95 12.36 -2.08
C TYR A 152 -11.41 11.19 -1.20
N ALA A 153 -10.70 10.89 -0.12
CA ALA A 153 -11.08 9.85 0.84
C ALA A 153 -12.45 10.14 1.49
N GLU A 154 -12.74 11.40 1.83
CA GLU A 154 -14.05 11.80 2.35
C GLU A 154 -15.18 11.62 1.31
N GLN A 155 -14.87 11.77 0.02
CA GLN A 155 -15.84 11.58 -1.06
C GLN A 155 -16.04 10.10 -1.44
N SER A 156 -15.06 9.22 -1.15
CA SER A 156 -15.20 7.78 -1.43
C SER A 156 -16.21 7.09 -0.50
N ASN A 157 -16.52 7.70 0.65
CA ASN A 157 -17.31 7.10 1.74
C ASN A 157 -16.72 5.78 2.29
N ASP A 158 -15.44 5.51 2.04
CA ASP A 158 -14.73 4.36 2.58
C ASP A 158 -14.03 4.73 3.89
N LEU A 159 -14.54 4.20 5.00
CA LEU A 159 -14.08 4.57 6.35
C LEU A 159 -12.62 4.20 6.59
N ILE A 160 -12.14 3.09 6.02
CA ILE A 160 -10.73 2.69 6.13
C ILE A 160 -9.83 3.69 5.42
N THR A 161 -10.19 4.09 4.21
CA THR A 161 -9.46 5.08 3.41
C THR A 161 -9.40 6.42 4.13
N MET A 162 -10.54 6.87 4.68
CA MET A 162 -10.59 8.09 5.49
C MET A 162 -9.66 7.99 6.70
N ALA A 163 -9.75 6.89 7.47
CA ALA A 163 -8.96 6.68 8.68
C ALA A 163 -7.45 6.65 8.39
N CYS A 164 -7.02 5.92 7.35
CA CYS A 164 -5.64 5.85 6.91
C CYS A 164 -5.09 7.22 6.50
N ASN A 165 -5.85 8.01 5.73
CA ASN A 165 -5.44 9.34 5.31
C ASN A 165 -5.34 10.34 6.48
N TYR A 166 -6.27 10.27 7.45
CA TYR A 166 -6.16 11.05 8.67
C TYR A 166 -4.94 10.65 9.51
N ARG A 167 -4.66 9.35 9.65
CA ARG A 167 -3.45 8.87 10.34
C ARG A 167 -2.19 9.38 9.64
N GLY A 168 -2.15 9.30 8.30
CA GLY A 168 -1.04 9.82 7.51
C GLY A 168 -0.79 11.32 7.72
N MET A 169 -1.84 12.14 7.71
CA MET A 169 -1.74 13.57 8.03
C MET A 169 -1.20 13.81 9.45
N ALA A 170 -1.69 13.05 10.42
CA ALA A 170 -1.23 13.16 11.80
C ALA A 170 0.26 12.83 11.94
N GLU A 171 0.74 11.79 11.26
CA GLU A 171 2.16 11.43 11.22
C GLU A 171 3.01 12.52 10.57
N ILE A 172 2.57 13.07 9.43
CA ILE A 172 3.26 14.19 8.75
C ILE A 172 3.38 15.40 9.67
N LEU A 173 2.29 15.79 10.33
CA LEU A 173 2.25 16.93 11.25
C LEU A 173 3.13 16.69 12.47
N ARG A 174 3.15 15.48 13.01
CA ARG A 174 4.05 15.12 14.11
C ARG A 174 5.51 15.22 13.67
N ASP A 175 5.84 14.68 12.50
CA ASP A 175 7.20 14.69 11.96
C ASP A 175 7.65 16.12 11.59
N SER A 176 6.72 17.05 11.34
CA SER A 176 6.96 18.50 11.15
C SER A 176 6.89 19.34 12.44
N ALA A 177 6.84 18.70 13.62
CA ALA A 177 6.76 19.34 14.94
C ALA A 177 5.46 20.14 15.23
N GLU A 178 4.36 19.79 14.58
CA GLU A 178 3.02 20.37 14.75
C GLU A 178 2.11 19.49 15.62
N SER A 179 2.59 19.07 16.79
CA SER A 179 1.97 18.04 17.64
C SER A 179 0.49 18.27 17.99
N GLN A 180 0.08 19.52 18.24
CA GLN A 180 -1.32 19.83 18.56
C GLN A 180 -2.25 19.57 17.36
N ALA A 181 -1.80 19.89 16.14
CA ALA A 181 -2.57 19.61 14.93
C ALA A 181 -2.58 18.11 14.64
N ALA A 182 -1.46 17.41 14.87
CA ALA A 182 -1.37 15.96 14.75
C ALA A 182 -2.40 15.23 15.63
N GLY A 183 -2.53 15.63 16.90
CA GLY A 183 -3.51 15.04 17.83
C GLY A 183 -4.94 15.06 17.30
N LYS A 184 -5.38 16.17 16.71
CA LYS A 184 -6.72 16.29 16.11
C LYS A 184 -6.94 15.32 14.94
N TYR A 185 -5.92 15.07 14.14
CA TYR A 185 -6.01 14.12 13.03
C TYR A 185 -5.95 12.67 13.50
N PHE A 186 -5.19 12.35 14.55
CA PHE A 186 -5.26 11.04 15.19
C PHE A 186 -6.65 10.76 15.78
N GLU A 187 -7.28 11.73 16.42
CA GLU A 187 -8.67 11.61 16.91
C GLU A 187 -9.65 11.33 15.76
N LYS A 188 -9.52 12.04 14.63
CA LYS A 188 -10.32 11.76 13.42
C LYS A 188 -10.10 10.35 12.88
N ALA A 189 -8.85 9.89 12.85
CA ALA A 189 -8.51 8.54 12.40
C ALA A 189 -9.14 7.47 13.31
N ILE A 190 -9.01 7.63 14.63
CA ILE A 190 -9.64 6.74 15.63
C ILE A 190 -11.15 6.69 15.41
N HIS A 191 -11.81 7.85 15.30
CA HIS A 191 -13.27 7.90 15.10
C HIS A 191 -13.72 7.17 13.82
N ALA A 192 -12.97 7.32 12.72
CA ALA A 192 -13.27 6.62 11.48
C ALA A 192 -13.08 5.09 11.60
N PHE A 193 -12.00 4.63 12.25
CA PHE A 193 -11.78 3.20 12.53
C PHE A 193 -12.85 2.63 13.48
N GLU A 194 -13.25 3.36 14.53
CA GLU A 194 -14.30 2.94 15.46
C GLU A 194 -15.64 2.73 14.74
N LYS A 195 -15.96 3.62 13.78
CA LYS A 195 -17.17 3.53 12.97
C LYS A 195 -17.15 2.35 12.00
N GLU A 196 -15.98 1.96 11.50
CA GLU A 196 -15.83 0.79 10.63
C GLU A 196 -15.93 -0.53 11.43
N GLY A 197 -15.23 -0.63 12.57
CA GLY A 197 -15.48 -1.63 13.60
C GLY A 197 -14.85 -3.02 13.39
N SER A 198 -14.06 -3.25 12.34
CA SER A 198 -13.34 -4.52 12.15
C SER A 198 -12.24 -4.74 13.19
N LEU A 199 -11.78 -5.99 13.30
CA LEU A 199 -10.64 -6.32 14.16
C LEU A 199 -9.37 -5.57 13.73
N SER A 200 -9.16 -5.39 12.42
CA SER A 200 -8.06 -4.59 11.88
C SER A 200 -8.14 -3.13 12.31
N SER A 201 -9.34 -2.54 12.31
CA SER A 201 -9.58 -1.19 12.83
C SER A 201 -9.26 -1.07 14.32
N GLN A 202 -9.56 -2.09 15.13
CA GLN A 202 -9.20 -2.11 16.54
C GLN A 202 -7.69 -2.11 16.74
N TYR A 203 -6.95 -2.92 15.97
CA TYR A 203 -5.48 -2.88 16.01
C TYR A 203 -4.92 -1.52 15.62
N ALA A 204 -5.44 -0.91 14.54
CA ALA A 204 -5.01 0.41 14.10
C ALA A 204 -5.27 1.52 15.15
N ILE A 205 -6.39 1.42 15.88
CA ILE A 205 -6.69 2.34 17.00
C ILE A 205 -5.66 2.18 18.12
N GLU A 206 -5.32 0.95 18.50
CA GLU A 206 -4.34 0.70 19.56
C GLU A 206 -2.93 1.18 19.15
N GLU A 207 -2.55 1.02 17.88
CA GLU A 207 -1.32 1.61 17.34
C GLU A 207 -1.32 3.15 17.50
N ILE A 208 -2.41 3.82 17.12
CA ILE A 208 -2.53 5.28 17.25
C ILE A 208 -2.44 5.70 18.72
N LYS A 209 -3.12 4.99 19.64
CA LYS A 209 -3.04 5.27 21.08
C LYS A 209 -1.62 5.09 21.64
N ALA A 210 -0.89 4.09 21.16
CA ALA A 210 0.53 3.91 21.51
C ALA A 210 1.39 5.08 21.01
N LEU A 211 1.14 5.59 19.80
CA LEU A 211 1.83 6.77 19.26
C LEU A 211 1.53 8.04 20.07
N LEU A 212 0.32 8.20 20.60
CA LEU A 212 -0.07 9.34 21.43
C LEU A 212 0.49 9.26 22.86
N SER A 213 0.65 8.07 23.42
CA SER A 213 1.15 7.89 24.80
C SER A 213 2.67 8.00 24.94
N THR A 214 3.42 7.81 23.86
CA THR A 214 4.89 7.87 23.84
C THR A 214 5.46 9.30 23.76
N ASN A 215 4.62 10.31 23.56
CA ASN A 215 5.02 11.73 23.59
C ASN A 215 3.90 12.58 24.22
N PRO A 216 3.91 12.81 25.55
CA PRO A 216 2.99 13.75 26.15
C PRO A 216 3.23 15.15 25.58
N VAL A 217 2.12 15.81 25.22
CA VAL A 217 2.02 17.22 24.78
C VAL A 217 2.78 18.16 25.71
#